data_AF-A0A7W1JY99-F1
#
_entry.id   AF-A0A7W1JY99-F1
#
_cell.length_a   1.000
_cell.length_b   1.000
_cell.length_c   1.000
_cell.angle_alpha   90.00
_cell.angle_beta   90.00
_cell.angle_gamma   90.00
#
_symmetry.space_group_name_H-M   'P 1'
#
loop_
_entity.id
_entity.type
_entity.pdbx_description
1 polymer ?
#
loop_
_entity_poly.entity_id
_entity_poly.type
_entity_poly.pdbx_seq_one_letter_code
_entity_poly.pdbx_strand_id
1 'polypeptide(L)'
;MKIAVAGKGGVGKTTVSGTLARALARSGHQVLALDGDVNPMLGISLGVGPEETDRLVAARQALDGGRLGHEPTAAGLVDKFGTDAPDGVRLVVVSRIDEADPG
;
A
#
# COMPACT_ATOMS: atom_id res chain seq x y z
N MET A 1 5.03 2.54 15.20
CA MET A 1 6.25 2.88 14.43
C MET A 1 5.84 3.30 13.03
N LYS A 2 6.54 4.25 12.39
CA LYS A 2 6.32 4.66 10.98
C LYS A 2 7.65 4.51 10.23
N ILE A 3 7.65 3.93 9.03
CA ILE A 3 8.85 3.71 8.20
C ILE A 3 8.54 4.16 6.78
N ALA A 4 9.46 4.91 6.16
CA ALA A 4 9.39 5.30 4.76
C ALA A 4 10.63 4.77 4.02
N VAL A 5 10.44 4.12 2.86
CA VAL A 5 11.53 3.58 2.04
C VAL A 5 11.60 4.38 0.74
N ALA A 6 12.64 5.20 0.60
CA ALA A 6 12.84 6.12 -0.52
C ALA A 6 14.16 5.86 -1.27
N GLY A 7 14.28 6.37 -2.50
CA GLY A 7 15.42 6.12 -3.38
C GLY A 7 15.05 6.13 -4.88
N LYS A 8 16.07 6.07 -5.74
CA LYS A 8 15.94 6.15 -7.21
C LYS A 8 15.09 4.98 -7.77
N GLY A 9 14.64 5.09 -9.03
CA GLY A 9 14.05 3.96 -9.75
C GLY A 9 15.02 2.79 -9.83
N GLY A 10 14.53 1.56 -9.74
CA GLY A 10 15.32 0.32 -9.88
C GLY A 10 16.15 -0.13 -8.67
N VAL A 11 16.32 0.69 -7.61
CA VAL A 11 17.21 0.34 -6.46
C VAL A 11 16.64 -0.70 -5.48
N GLY A 12 15.59 -1.44 -5.85
CA GLY A 12 15.00 -2.49 -5.02
C GLY A 12 14.06 -2.03 -3.89
N LYS A 13 13.60 -0.78 -3.88
CA LYS A 13 12.71 -0.22 -2.84
C LYS A 13 11.54 -1.15 -2.49
N THR A 14 10.77 -1.55 -3.49
CA THR A 14 9.57 -2.38 -3.32
C THR A 14 9.89 -3.75 -2.72
N THR A 15 11.02 -4.35 -3.12
CA THR A 15 11.56 -5.60 -2.56
C THR A 15 11.92 -5.44 -1.09
N VAL A 16 12.60 -4.34 -0.72
CA VAL A 16 12.95 -4.01 0.67
C VAL A 16 11.69 -3.76 1.49
N SER A 17 10.75 -2.94 1.01
CA SER A 17 9.48 -2.67 1.68
C SER A 17 8.66 -3.93 1.93
N GLY A 18 8.48 -4.79 0.91
CA GLY A 18 7.73 -6.04 1.04
C GLY A 18 8.40 -7.03 2.01
N THR A 19 9.72 -7.16 1.93
CA THR A 19 10.51 -8.02 2.83
C THR A 19 10.43 -7.53 4.27
N LEU A 20 10.60 -6.22 4.49
CA LEU A 20 10.53 -5.60 5.82
C LEU A 20 9.13 -5.71 6.43
N ALA A 21 8.08 -5.44 5.65
CA ALA A 21 6.69 -5.55 6.09
C ALA A 21 6.37 -6.98 6.56
N ARG A 22 6.70 -7.99 5.75
CA ARG A 22 6.48 -9.40 6.11
C ARG A 22 7.36 -9.85 7.27
N ALA A 23 8.61 -9.37 7.36
CA ALA A 23 9.48 -9.67 8.50
C ALA A 23 8.91 -9.12 9.83
N LEU A 24 8.48 -7.85 9.84
CA LEU A 24 7.85 -7.22 11.02
C LEU A 24 6.57 -7.94 11.44
N ALA A 25 5.72 -8.31 10.47
CA ALA A 25 4.47 -9.01 10.73
C ALA A 25 4.69 -10.42 11.31
N ARG A 26 5.61 -11.21 10.74
CA ARG A 26 6.03 -12.50 11.33
C ARG A 26 6.67 -12.36 12.70
N SER A 27 7.26 -11.20 13.03
CA SER A 27 7.74 -10.87 14.37
C SER A 27 6.64 -10.39 15.34
N GLY A 28 5.36 -10.54 14.99
CA GLY A 28 4.22 -10.23 15.86
C GLY A 28 3.73 -8.78 15.83
N HIS A 29 4.23 -7.94 14.91
CA HIS A 29 3.76 -6.57 14.77
C HIS A 29 2.52 -6.52 13.87
N GLN A 30 1.55 -5.66 14.19
CA GLN A 30 0.53 -5.26 13.21
C GLN A 30 1.19 -4.36 12.15
N VAL A 31 1.09 -4.75 10.88
CA VAL A 31 1.74 -4.04 9.77
C VAL A 31 0.72 -3.61 8.73
N LEU A 32 0.59 -2.30 8.58
CA LEU A 32 -0.06 -1.66 7.44
C LEU A 32 1.02 -1.21 6.44
N ALA A 33 1.02 -1.80 5.26
CA ALA A 33 1.85 -1.41 4.13
C ALA A 33 1.07 -0.43 3.24
N LEU A 34 1.67 0.74 2.97
CA LEU A 34 1.13 1.75 2.06
C LEU A 34 1.95 1.74 0.77
N ASP A 35 1.33 1.43 -0.37
CA ASP A 35 1.96 1.59 -1.68
C ASP A 35 1.55 2.93 -2.31
N GLY A 36 2.53 3.82 -2.43
CA GLY A 36 2.41 5.12 -3.08
C GLY A 36 3.31 5.25 -4.31
N ASP A 37 3.88 4.16 -4.82
CA ASP A 37 4.64 4.20 -6.08
C ASP A 37 3.69 4.46 -7.28
N VAL A 38 4.23 4.98 -8.37
CA VAL A 38 3.47 5.23 -9.61
C VAL A 38 3.11 3.94 -10.34
N ASN A 39 3.83 2.85 -10.03
CA ASN A 39 3.52 1.50 -10.45
C ASN A 39 3.45 0.61 -9.19
N PRO A 40 2.25 0.35 -8.63
CA PRO A 40 2.11 -0.23 -7.30
C PRO A 40 2.36 -1.76 -7.30
N MET A 41 3.64 -2.12 -7.36
CA MET A 41 4.15 -3.49 -7.42
C MET A 41 4.35 -4.12 -6.02
N LEU A 42 3.95 -3.45 -4.94
CA LEU A 42 4.08 -3.99 -3.59
C LEU A 42 3.15 -5.19 -3.35
N GLY A 43 1.98 -5.25 -4.01
CA GLY A 43 1.06 -6.40 -3.96
C GLY A 43 1.73 -7.71 -4.41
N ILE A 44 2.42 -7.68 -5.55
CA ILE A 44 3.22 -8.81 -6.05
C ILE A 44 4.37 -9.14 -5.08
N SER A 45 5.06 -8.11 -4.56
CA SER A 45 6.19 -8.30 -3.63
C SER A 45 5.79 -8.87 -2.27
N LEU A 46 4.56 -8.59 -1.82
CA LEU A 46 3.97 -9.17 -0.61
C LEU A 46 3.39 -10.58 -0.87
N GLY A 47 2.99 -10.88 -2.11
CA GLY A 47 2.41 -12.16 -2.51
C GLY A 47 0.88 -12.20 -2.47
N VAL A 48 0.22 -11.06 -2.67
CA VAL A 48 -1.26 -10.95 -2.72
C VAL A 48 -1.84 -11.66 -3.96
N GLY A 49 -1.04 -11.82 -5.02
CA GLY A 49 -1.43 -12.44 -6.28
C GLY A 49 -1.78 -11.41 -7.36
N PRO A 50 -1.82 -11.83 -8.64
CA PRO A 50 -2.00 -10.90 -9.77
C PRO A 50 -3.39 -10.26 -9.77
N GLU A 51 -4.47 -11.03 -9.62
CA GLU A 51 -5.85 -10.54 -9.71
C GLU A 51 -6.16 -9.42 -8.71
N GLU A 52 -5.80 -9.60 -7.44
CA GLU A 52 -6.02 -8.59 -6.41
C GLU A 52 -5.03 -7.42 -6.55
N THR A 53 -3.80 -7.64 -7.07
CA THR A 53 -2.90 -6.54 -7.43
C THR A 53 -3.51 -5.68 -8.56
N ASP A 54 -4.05 -6.30 -9.60
CA ASP A 54 -4.70 -5.61 -10.73
C ASP A 54 -5.95 -4.85 -10.26
N ARG A 55 -6.73 -5.41 -9.33
CA ARG A 55 -7.84 -4.72 -8.65
C ARG A 55 -7.37 -3.46 -7.92
N LEU A 56 -6.28 -3.56 -7.14
CA LEU A 56 -5.71 -2.42 -6.42
C LEU A 56 -5.17 -1.34 -7.39
N VAL A 57 -4.51 -1.74 -8.47
CA VAL A 57 -4.09 -0.85 -9.57
C VAL A 57 -5.29 -0.12 -10.16
N ALA A 58 -6.37 -0.85 -10.48
CA ALA A 58 -7.59 -0.28 -11.04
C ALA A 58 -8.30 0.68 -10.08
N ALA A 59 -8.35 0.36 -8.78
CA ALA A 59 -8.89 1.24 -7.75
C ALA A 59 -8.10 2.56 -7.66
N ARG A 60 -6.77 2.49 -7.69
CA ARG A 60 -5.88 3.66 -7.71
C ARG A 60 -6.04 4.50 -8.99
N GLN A 61 -6.17 3.88 -10.16
CA GLN A 61 -6.48 4.58 -11.42
C GLN A 61 -7.88 5.22 -11.43
N ALA A 62 -8.83 4.66 -10.68
CA ALA A 62 -10.17 5.24 -10.53
C ALA A 62 -10.18 6.42 -9.54
N LEU A 63 -9.38 6.37 -8.46
CA LEU A 63 -9.11 7.50 -7.57
C LEU A 63 -8.42 8.65 -8.32
N ASP A 64 -7.29 8.40 -8.99
CA ASP A 64 -6.53 9.41 -9.72
C ASP A 64 -7.34 10.04 -10.86
N GLY A 65 -8.29 9.29 -11.44
CA GLY A 65 -9.21 9.76 -12.47
C GLY A 65 -10.52 10.37 -11.94
N GLY A 66 -10.66 10.59 -10.62
CA GLY A 66 -11.86 11.18 -10.01
C GLY A 66 -13.14 10.34 -10.09
N ARG A 67 -13.03 9.05 -10.48
CA ARG A 67 -14.15 8.10 -10.57
C ARG A 67 -14.47 7.43 -9.23
N LEU A 68 -13.55 7.50 -8.26
CA LEU A 68 -13.78 7.13 -6.87
C LEU A 68 -13.50 8.34 -5.97
N GLY A 69 -14.38 8.55 -4.99
CA GLY A 69 -14.18 9.56 -3.95
C GLY A 69 -13.08 9.14 -2.97
N HIS A 70 -12.27 10.12 -2.56
CA HIS A 70 -11.23 9.96 -1.55
C HIS A 70 -11.84 9.57 -0.19
N GLU A 71 -11.10 8.83 0.63
CA GLU A 71 -11.51 8.55 2.01
C GLU A 71 -10.82 9.52 2.97
N PRO A 72 -11.58 10.34 3.73
CA PRO A 72 -10.99 11.34 4.62
C PRO A 72 -10.45 10.73 5.93
N THR A 73 -10.68 9.43 6.18
CA THR A 73 -10.20 8.75 7.39
C THR A 73 -9.26 7.60 7.04
N ALA A 74 -8.22 7.42 7.87
CA ALA A 74 -7.30 6.29 7.72
C ALA A 74 -8.00 4.93 7.84
N ALA A 75 -9.05 4.83 8.68
CA ALA A 75 -9.86 3.62 8.79
C ALA A 75 -10.65 3.34 7.50
N GLY A 76 -11.42 4.32 7.00
CA GLY A 76 -12.17 4.19 5.74
C GLY A 76 -11.28 3.87 4.54
N LEU A 77 -10.08 4.47 4.48
CA LEU A 77 -9.06 4.14 3.47
C LEU A 77 -8.64 2.66 3.56
N VAL A 78 -8.35 2.16 4.76
CA VAL A 78 -7.94 0.76 5.02
C VAL A 78 -9.07 -0.24 4.77
N ASP A 79 -10.33 0.15 4.95
CA ASP A 79 -11.50 -0.71 4.72
C ASP A 79 -11.93 -0.74 3.24
N LYS A 80 -11.79 0.38 2.52
CA LYS A 80 -12.26 0.55 1.13
C LYS A 80 -11.22 0.23 0.07
N PHE A 81 -9.95 0.49 0.36
CA PHE A 81 -8.81 0.31 -0.57
C PHE A 81 -7.73 -0.63 -0.01
N GLY A 82 -8.01 -1.29 1.12
CA GLY A 82 -7.13 -2.28 1.71
C GLY A 82 -7.46 -3.70 1.28
N THR A 83 -6.43 -4.54 1.27
CA THR A 83 -6.54 -5.99 1.12
C THR A 83 -5.58 -6.68 2.09
N ASP A 84 -5.95 -7.87 2.54
CA ASP A 84 -5.07 -8.66 3.38
C ASP A 84 -4.02 -9.38 2.52
N ALA A 85 -2.79 -9.42 3.01
CA ALA A 85 -1.64 -10.01 2.35
C ALA A 85 -1.03 -11.14 3.21
N PRO A 86 -0.16 -12.00 2.63
CA PRO A 86 0.51 -13.05 3.39
C PRO A 86 1.25 -12.53 4.64
N ASP A 87 1.40 -13.43 5.61
CA ASP A 87 2.03 -13.20 6.92
C ASP A 87 1.35 -12.16 7.82
N GLY A 88 0.09 -11.78 7.56
CA GLY A 88 -0.67 -10.83 8.39
C GLY A 88 -0.35 -9.36 8.13
N VAL A 89 0.22 -9.05 6.95
CA VAL A 89 0.36 -7.67 6.46
C VAL A 89 -0.99 -7.24 5.86
N ARG A 90 -1.44 -6.02 6.11
CA ARG A 90 -2.51 -5.38 5.33
C ARG A 90 -1.89 -4.40 4.34
N LEU A 91 -2.26 -4.48 3.08
CA LEU A 91 -1.79 -3.60 2.01
C LEU A 91 -2.89 -2.60 1.66
N VAL A 92 -2.54 -1.33 1.49
CA VAL A 92 -3.40 -0.28 0.91
C VAL A 92 -2.62 0.44 -0.18
N VAL A 93 -3.27 0.70 -1.32
CA VAL A 93 -2.72 1.61 -2.33
C VAL A 93 -3.25 3.01 -2.07
N VAL A 94 -2.34 3.98 -1.93
CA VAL A 94 -2.65 5.38 -1.62
C VAL A 94 -2.51 6.26 -2.86
N SER A 95 -3.49 7.11 -3.11
CA SER A 95 -3.45 8.15 -4.15
C SER A 95 -2.71 9.39 -3.67
N ARG A 96 -2.77 10.48 -4.45
CA ARG A 96 -2.30 11.80 -4.00
C ARG A 96 -2.99 12.16 -2.68
N ILE A 97 -2.20 12.67 -1.73
CA ILE A 97 -2.72 13.27 -0.50
C ILE A 97 -2.88 14.76 -0.79
N ASP A 98 -4.12 15.20 -0.99
CA ASP A 98 -4.42 16.61 -1.32
C ASP A 98 -4.43 17.49 -0.06
N GLU A 99 -4.92 16.97 1.07
CA GLU A 99 -4.83 17.61 2.39
C GLU A 99 -4.12 16.65 3.36
N ALA A 100 -2.92 17.03 3.80
CA ALA A 100 -2.19 16.33 4.85
C ALA A 100 -2.35 17.08 6.16
N ASP A 101 -3.21 16.58 7.05
CA ASP A 101 -3.21 16.98 8.46
C ASP A 101 -2.08 16.21 9.18
N PRO A 102 -1.01 16.90 9.66
CA PRO A 102 0.10 16.24 10.33
C PRO A 102 -0.24 15.75 11.75
N GLY A 103 -1.30 16.30 12.37
CA GLY A 103 -1.56 16.19 13.81
C GLY A 103 -0.74 17.14 14.68
#